data_AF-A0A946EWR0-F1
#
_entry.id   AF-A0A946EWR0-F1
#
_cell.length_a   1.000
_cell.length_b   1.000
_cell.length_c   1.000
_cell.angle_alpha   90.00
_cell.angle_beta   90.00
_cell.angle_gamma   90.00
#
_symmetry.space_group_name_H-M   'P 1'
#
loop_
_entity.id
_entity.type
_entity.pdbx_description
1 polymer ?
#
loop_
_entity_poly.entity_id
_entity_poly.type
_entity_poly.pdbx_seq_one_letter_code
_entity_poly.pdbx_strand_id
1 'polypeptide(L)'
;MIIQQQNDDEQQWLESMESDDGLEMGEAVKIQDPISSLQLEDPIVFEKGTSIRTALNQMQNQSENYALVRSNAILIGILTERDILMKITGKGYDLNITLIEEFMTADPETLTMEDPLAYALNKMHVGGFRHVPIVDENHHPVAIISLSKIVSIVADFFSQDIINLPPLDRMVDTSNPEGG
;
A
#
# COMPACT_ATOMS: atom_id res chain seq x y z
N MET A 1 -6.71 -52.19 -17.79
CA MET A 1 -7.36 -50.92 -18.16
C MET A 1 -7.67 -50.02 -16.96
N ILE A 2 -7.06 -50.26 -15.78
CA ILE A 2 -7.27 -49.43 -14.57
C ILE A 2 -5.95 -48.73 -14.14
N ILE A 3 -4.79 -49.31 -14.46
CA ILE A 3 -3.47 -48.81 -14.05
C ILE A 3 -3.01 -47.59 -14.89
N GLN A 4 -3.44 -47.46 -16.15
CA GLN A 4 -3.06 -46.31 -16.98
C GLN A 4 -3.83 -45.03 -16.60
N GLN A 5 -5.07 -45.17 -16.14
CA GLN A 5 -5.92 -44.01 -15.84
C GLN A 5 -5.51 -43.30 -14.53
N GLN A 6 -4.96 -44.06 -13.57
CA GLN A 6 -4.52 -43.55 -12.28
C GLN A 6 -3.21 -42.74 -12.35
N ASN A 7 -2.39 -43.01 -13.37
CA ASN A 7 -1.11 -42.35 -13.59
C ASN A 7 -1.27 -41.00 -14.33
N ASP A 8 -2.31 -40.91 -15.17
CA ASP A 8 -2.67 -39.68 -15.90
C ASP A 8 -3.32 -38.64 -14.95
N ASP A 9 -4.12 -39.08 -13.99
CA ASP A 9 -4.74 -38.20 -12.98
C ASP A 9 -3.70 -37.61 -12.00
N GLU A 10 -2.68 -38.39 -11.60
CA GLU A 10 -1.56 -37.91 -10.78
C GLU A 10 -0.64 -36.94 -11.53
N GLN A 11 -0.37 -37.19 -12.82
CA GLN A 11 0.40 -36.27 -13.66
C GLN A 11 -0.34 -34.95 -13.90
N GLN A 12 -1.65 -35.02 -14.11
CA GLN A 12 -2.49 -33.83 -14.28
C GLN A 12 -2.62 -33.02 -12.98
N TRP A 13 -2.60 -33.68 -11.81
CA TRP A 13 -2.48 -33.01 -10.51
C TRP A 13 -1.11 -32.34 -10.33
N LEU A 14 -0.01 -33.02 -10.67
CA LEU A 14 1.35 -32.46 -10.60
C LEU A 14 1.53 -31.25 -11.53
N GLU A 15 1.05 -31.33 -12.78
CA GLU A 15 1.08 -30.22 -13.73
C GLU A 15 0.21 -29.03 -13.27
N SER A 16 -0.91 -29.29 -12.58
CA SER A 16 -1.75 -28.22 -12.01
C SER A 16 -1.13 -27.53 -10.80
N MET A 17 -0.23 -28.22 -10.08
CA MET A 17 0.56 -27.65 -8.97
C MET A 17 1.78 -26.87 -9.48
N GLU A 18 2.31 -27.22 -10.66
CA GLU A 18 3.37 -26.44 -11.33
C GLU A 18 2.83 -25.16 -12.01
N SER A 19 1.51 -25.05 -12.17
CA SER A 19 0.82 -23.86 -12.72
C SER A 19 0.23 -22.92 -11.68
N ASP A 20 0.54 -23.11 -10.39
CA ASP A 20 0.31 -22.04 -9.43
C ASP A 20 1.34 -20.97 -9.76
N ASP A 21 0.89 -19.83 -10.30
CA ASP A 21 1.71 -18.67 -10.62
C ASP A 21 2.62 -18.41 -9.41
N GLY A 22 3.85 -18.91 -9.51
CA GLY A 22 4.83 -18.76 -8.47
C GLY A 22 4.93 -17.27 -8.23
N LEU A 23 4.45 -16.82 -7.07
CA LEU A 23 4.68 -15.49 -6.57
C LEU A 23 6.19 -15.28 -6.73
N GLU A 24 6.60 -14.52 -7.75
CA GLU A 24 8.01 -14.20 -7.96
C GLU A 24 8.50 -13.70 -6.61
N MET A 25 9.43 -14.44 -6.01
CA MET A 25 9.88 -14.18 -4.65
C MET A 25 10.45 -12.77 -4.59
N GLY A 26 9.64 -11.83 -4.13
CA GLY A 26 10.07 -10.45 -3.91
C GLY A 26 11.12 -10.44 -2.81
N GLU A 27 12.26 -9.80 -3.06
CA GLU A 27 13.24 -9.54 -2.01
C GLU A 27 12.57 -8.77 -0.86
N ALA A 28 12.89 -9.12 0.39
CA ALA A 28 12.40 -8.41 1.56
C ALA A 28 12.74 -6.92 1.46
N VAL A 29 11.73 -6.05 1.46
CA VAL A 29 11.95 -4.60 1.48
C VAL A 29 12.61 -4.22 2.81
N LYS A 30 13.80 -3.64 2.75
CA LYS A 30 14.53 -3.12 3.91
C LYS A 30 14.04 -1.70 4.20
N ILE A 31 14.09 -1.31 5.47
CA ILE A 31 13.72 0.05 5.91
C ILE A 31 14.58 1.14 5.23
N GLN A 32 15.78 0.79 4.75
CA GLN A 32 16.67 1.73 4.07
C GLN A 32 16.52 1.73 2.54
N ASP A 33 15.70 0.84 1.98
CA ASP A 33 15.47 0.81 0.55
C ASP A 33 14.71 2.08 0.11
N PRO A 34 14.97 2.57 -1.10
CA PRO A 34 14.29 3.74 -1.62
C PRO A 34 12.79 3.43 -1.81
N ILE A 35 11.95 4.45 -1.68
CA ILE A 35 10.50 4.32 -1.90
C ILE A 35 10.19 3.81 -3.32
N SER A 36 11.05 4.07 -4.30
CA SER A 36 10.97 3.54 -5.67
C SER A 36 11.00 2.02 -5.77
N SER A 37 11.52 1.32 -4.75
CA SER A 37 11.46 -0.15 -4.66
C SER A 37 10.05 -0.67 -4.42
N LEU A 38 9.11 0.19 -4.01
CA LEU A 38 7.73 -0.17 -3.74
C LEU A 38 6.86 0.02 -4.98
N GLN A 39 5.92 -0.91 -5.19
CA GLN A 39 4.83 -0.71 -6.13
C GLN A 39 3.77 0.19 -5.49
N LEU A 40 3.87 1.49 -5.77
CA LEU A 40 2.88 2.49 -5.39
C LEU A 40 1.89 2.72 -6.54
N GLU A 41 0.64 2.97 -6.17
CA GLU A 41 -0.43 3.27 -7.11
C GLU A 41 -0.51 4.79 -7.38
N ASP A 42 -1.06 5.13 -8.54
CA ASP A 42 -1.31 6.53 -8.89
C ASP A 42 -2.31 7.15 -7.90
N PRO A 43 -2.01 8.33 -7.34
CA PRO A 43 -2.86 8.93 -6.33
C PRO A 43 -4.07 9.59 -7.00
N ILE A 44 -5.16 9.72 -6.25
CA ILE A 44 -6.23 10.65 -6.64
C ILE A 44 -5.70 12.08 -6.51
N VAL A 45 -5.76 12.83 -7.61
CA VAL A 45 -5.35 14.24 -7.63
C VAL A 45 -6.47 15.12 -8.19
N PHE A 46 -6.80 16.17 -7.44
CA PHE A 46 -7.75 17.20 -7.85
C PHE A 46 -7.06 18.52 -8.15
N GLU A 47 -7.61 19.28 -9.10
CA GLU A 47 -7.23 20.67 -9.28
C GLU A 47 -7.86 21.54 -8.19
N LYS A 48 -7.14 22.60 -7.82
CA LYS A 48 -7.69 23.71 -7.04
C LYS A 48 -9.01 24.21 -7.66
N GLY A 49 -10.00 24.47 -6.82
CA GLY A 49 -11.35 24.86 -7.25
C GLY A 49 -12.29 23.67 -7.51
N THR A 50 -11.84 22.43 -7.29
CA THR A 50 -12.75 21.27 -7.29
C THR A 50 -13.72 21.35 -6.11
N SER A 51 -15.00 21.09 -6.33
CA SER A 51 -15.99 21.06 -5.26
C SER A 51 -15.79 19.86 -4.32
N ILE A 52 -16.13 20.02 -3.04
CA ILE A 52 -16.10 18.92 -2.07
C ILE A 52 -17.00 17.77 -2.51
N ARG A 53 -18.15 18.02 -3.12
CA ARG A 53 -19.03 16.96 -3.64
C ARG A 53 -18.33 16.12 -4.70
N THR A 54 -17.68 16.75 -5.67
CA THR A 54 -16.95 16.04 -6.73
C THR A 54 -15.83 15.20 -6.12
N ALA A 55 -15.07 15.79 -5.19
CA ALA A 55 -13.97 15.09 -4.52
C ALA A 55 -14.46 13.86 -3.74
N LEU A 56 -15.51 14.01 -2.92
CA LEU A 56 -16.09 12.92 -2.13
C LEU A 56 -16.62 11.78 -3.01
N ASN A 57 -17.33 12.10 -4.08
CA ASN A 57 -17.87 11.07 -4.98
C ASN A 57 -16.74 10.23 -5.59
N GLN A 58 -15.66 10.88 -6.03
CA GLN A 58 -14.54 10.16 -6.64
C GLN A 58 -13.72 9.38 -5.61
N MET A 59 -13.46 9.94 -4.43
CA MET A 59 -12.82 9.23 -3.32
C MET A 59 -13.62 7.98 -2.92
N GLN A 60 -14.95 8.09 -2.81
CA GLN A 60 -15.83 6.95 -2.52
C GLN A 60 -15.81 5.88 -3.62
N ASN A 61 -15.89 6.29 -4.88
CA ASN A 61 -15.88 5.36 -6.02
C ASN A 61 -14.58 4.57 -6.12
N GLN A 62 -13.46 5.16 -5.72
CA GLN A 62 -12.14 4.52 -5.74
C GLN A 62 -11.76 3.92 -4.39
N SER A 63 -12.65 3.98 -3.38
CA SER A 63 -12.39 3.52 -2.00
C SER A 63 -11.14 4.14 -1.36
N GLU A 64 -10.86 5.39 -1.70
CA GLU A 64 -9.70 6.13 -1.21
C GLU A 64 -10.07 7.06 -0.06
N ASN A 65 -9.21 7.11 0.96
CA ASN A 65 -9.43 7.91 2.18
C ASN A 65 -8.64 9.23 2.20
N TYR A 66 -7.90 9.50 1.12
CA TYR A 66 -7.15 10.73 0.90
C TYR A 66 -7.31 11.19 -0.56
N ALA A 67 -6.95 12.44 -0.81
CA ALA A 67 -6.75 12.96 -2.15
C ALA A 67 -5.70 14.08 -2.12
N LEU A 68 -4.89 14.16 -3.16
CA LEU A 68 -3.94 15.25 -3.36
C LEU A 68 -4.62 16.41 -4.08
N VAL A 69 -4.21 17.63 -3.78
CA VAL A 69 -4.71 18.85 -4.40
C VAL A 69 -3.54 19.57 -5.05
N ARG A 70 -3.68 19.91 -6.32
CA ARG A 70 -2.64 20.62 -7.08
C ARG A 70 -3.15 21.92 -7.68
N SER A 71 -2.23 22.80 -8.04
CA SER A 71 -2.48 23.99 -8.84
C SER A 71 -1.34 24.16 -9.84
N ASN A 72 -1.67 24.27 -11.12
CA ASN A 72 -0.68 24.32 -12.21
C ASN A 72 0.32 23.16 -12.13
N ALA A 73 -0.20 21.94 -11.96
CA ALA A 73 0.54 20.69 -11.74
C ALA A 73 1.27 20.55 -10.38
N ILE A 74 1.53 21.65 -9.66
CA ILE A 74 2.25 21.67 -8.38
C ILE A 74 1.34 21.19 -7.24
N LEU A 75 1.82 20.26 -6.40
CA LEU A 75 1.11 19.87 -5.18
C LEU A 75 0.98 21.08 -4.23
N ILE A 76 -0.25 21.33 -3.75
CA ILE A 76 -0.52 22.43 -2.80
C ILE A 76 -1.21 21.94 -1.52
N GLY A 77 -1.72 20.72 -1.50
CA GLY A 77 -2.41 20.21 -0.33
C GLY A 77 -2.79 18.74 -0.41
N ILE A 78 -3.23 18.23 0.73
CA ILE A 78 -3.83 16.90 0.89
C ILE A 78 -5.16 17.03 1.63
N LEU A 79 -6.21 16.40 1.12
CA LEU A 79 -7.47 16.23 1.83
C LEU A 79 -7.54 14.79 2.34
N THR A 80 -7.91 14.60 3.60
CA THR A 80 -8.10 13.28 4.20
C THR A 80 -9.50 13.10 4.75
N GLU A 81 -9.89 11.85 5.02
CA GLU A 81 -11.12 11.53 5.76
C GLU A 81 -11.20 12.31 7.09
N ARG A 82 -10.08 12.46 7.81
CA ARG A 82 -10.02 13.26 9.03
C ARG A 82 -10.38 14.72 8.79
N ASP A 83 -9.93 15.31 7.69
CA ASP A 83 -10.29 16.69 7.33
C ASP A 83 -11.79 16.81 7.08
N ILE A 84 -12.38 15.86 6.34
CA ILE A 84 -13.82 15.82 6.08
C ILE A 84 -14.60 15.71 7.41
N LEU A 85 -14.23 14.75 8.26
CA LEU A 85 -14.87 14.50 9.54
C LEU A 85 -14.78 15.71 10.47
N MET A 86 -13.60 16.31 10.61
CA MET A 86 -13.35 17.38 11.59
C MET A 86 -13.71 18.77 11.08
N LYS A 87 -13.58 19.04 9.78
CA LYS A 87 -13.73 20.38 9.22
C LYS A 87 -15.08 20.60 8.54
N ILE A 88 -15.70 19.57 7.95
CA ILE A 88 -16.88 19.72 7.09
C ILE A 88 -18.17 19.19 7.74
N THR A 89 -18.08 18.01 8.34
CA THR A 89 -19.28 17.27 8.77
C THR A 89 -20.02 18.01 9.89
N GLY A 90 -21.34 18.10 9.80
CA GLY A 90 -22.19 18.76 10.81
C GLY A 90 -22.17 20.29 10.78
N LYS A 91 -21.47 20.94 9.85
CA LYS A 91 -21.34 22.41 9.78
C LYS A 91 -22.26 23.10 8.76
N GLY A 92 -23.07 22.34 8.01
CA GLY A 92 -24.09 22.88 7.12
C GLY A 92 -23.57 23.49 5.80
N TYR A 93 -22.34 23.15 5.38
CA TYR A 93 -21.79 23.60 4.09
C TYR A 93 -22.57 23.01 2.90
N ASP A 94 -22.75 23.82 1.86
CA ASP A 94 -23.17 23.31 0.55
C ASP A 94 -21.96 22.76 -0.21
N LEU A 95 -21.86 21.43 -0.23
CA LEU A 95 -20.73 20.71 -0.82
C LEU A 95 -20.60 20.90 -2.34
N ASN A 96 -21.63 21.43 -3.02
CA ASN A 96 -21.56 21.71 -4.46
C ASN A 96 -20.75 22.95 -4.80
N ILE A 97 -20.73 23.93 -3.90
CA ILE A 97 -20.06 25.22 -4.11
C ILE A 97 -18.81 25.38 -3.23
N THR A 98 -18.72 24.61 -2.14
CA THR A 98 -17.55 24.67 -1.24
C THR A 98 -16.37 23.94 -1.88
N LEU A 99 -15.20 24.56 -1.84
CA LEU A 99 -14.03 24.13 -2.59
C LEU A 99 -13.07 23.29 -1.75
N ILE A 100 -12.31 22.43 -2.42
CA ILE A 100 -11.39 21.49 -1.77
C ILE A 100 -10.26 22.21 -1.00
N GLU A 101 -9.76 23.32 -1.54
CA GLU A 101 -8.67 24.07 -0.92
C GLU A 101 -9.04 24.73 0.42
N GLU A 102 -10.33 24.88 0.73
CA GLU A 102 -10.80 25.48 1.98
C GLU A 102 -10.61 24.54 3.17
N PHE A 103 -10.51 23.22 2.92
CA PHE A 103 -10.44 22.21 3.98
C PHE A 103 -9.24 21.27 3.92
N MET A 104 -8.49 21.27 2.81
CA MET A 104 -7.25 20.52 2.73
C MET A 104 -6.24 20.94 3.81
N THR A 105 -5.30 20.07 4.12
CA THR A 105 -4.04 20.45 4.77
C THR A 105 -3.13 21.02 3.69
N ALA A 106 -2.84 22.32 3.78
CA ALA A 106 -1.96 22.99 2.83
C ALA A 106 -0.48 22.67 3.11
N ASP A 107 0.34 22.69 2.06
CA ASP A 107 1.79 22.48 2.12
C ASP A 107 2.19 21.23 2.94
N PRO A 108 1.73 20.03 2.52
CA PRO A 108 2.00 18.82 3.26
C PRO A 108 3.49 18.46 3.19
N GLU A 109 3.97 17.79 4.22
CA GLU A 109 5.30 17.14 4.18
C GLU A 109 5.37 16.15 3.01
N THR A 110 6.38 16.27 2.16
CA THR A 110 6.58 15.40 1.00
C THR A 110 7.87 14.60 1.08
N LEU A 111 7.96 13.57 0.23
CA LEU A 111 9.17 12.82 -0.08
C LEU A 111 9.30 12.64 -1.59
N THR A 112 10.42 12.08 -2.03
CA THR A 112 10.70 11.67 -3.41
C THR A 112 10.80 10.15 -3.48
N MET A 113 10.79 9.61 -4.69
CA MET A 113 10.95 8.17 -4.92
C MET A 113 12.31 7.64 -4.44
N GLU A 114 13.33 8.49 -4.34
CA GLU A 114 14.68 8.10 -3.91
C GLU A 114 14.87 8.18 -2.39
N ASP A 115 13.91 8.73 -1.66
CA ASP A 115 14.00 8.80 -0.21
C ASP A 115 13.88 7.42 0.44
N PRO A 116 14.62 7.12 1.51
CA PRO A 116 14.49 5.86 2.23
C PRO A 116 13.10 5.69 2.86
N LEU A 117 12.59 4.45 2.87
CA LEU A 117 11.34 4.10 3.55
C LEU A 117 11.31 4.55 5.03
N ALA A 118 12.46 4.50 5.70
CA ALA A 118 12.69 5.00 7.06
C ALA A 118 12.20 6.45 7.25
N TYR A 119 12.41 7.31 6.26
CA TYR A 119 12.03 8.72 6.32
C TYR A 119 10.52 8.88 6.29
N ALA A 120 9.81 8.08 5.48
CA ALA A 120 8.35 8.07 5.47
C ALA A 120 7.78 7.69 6.84
N LEU A 121 8.28 6.59 7.43
CA LEU A 121 7.87 6.14 8.76
C LEU A 121 8.15 7.19 9.84
N ASN A 122 9.32 7.81 9.80
CA ASN A 122 9.68 8.86 10.76
C ASN A 122 8.79 10.10 10.61
N LYS A 123 8.54 10.58 9.38
CA LYS A 123 7.62 11.70 9.12
C LYS A 123 6.21 11.40 9.63
N MET A 124 5.69 10.21 9.36
CA MET A 124 4.38 9.77 9.84
C MET A 124 4.31 9.74 11.37
N HIS A 125 5.34 9.22 12.03
CA HIS A 125 5.41 9.14 13.49
C HIS A 125 5.46 10.52 14.14
N VAL A 126 6.38 11.38 13.69
CA VAL A 126 6.61 12.72 14.26
C VAL A 126 5.44 13.66 13.94
N GLY A 127 4.94 13.61 12.71
CA GLY A 127 3.88 14.50 12.22
C GLY A 127 2.47 14.07 12.59
N GLY A 128 2.27 12.83 13.06
CA GLY A 128 0.96 12.31 13.46
C GLY A 128 0.00 12.09 12.30
N PHE A 129 0.52 11.87 11.09
CA PHE A 129 -0.23 11.55 9.88
C PHE A 129 0.17 10.18 9.32
N ARG A 130 -0.67 9.62 8.45
CA ARG A 130 -0.47 8.26 7.90
C ARG A 130 -0.22 8.22 6.40
N HIS A 131 -0.20 9.38 5.76
CA HIS A 131 -0.04 9.53 4.32
C HIS A 131 1.03 10.58 4.08
N VAL A 132 1.96 10.28 3.18
CA VAL A 132 3.01 11.21 2.74
C VAL A 132 2.99 11.25 1.22
N PRO A 133 2.68 12.41 0.61
CA PRO A 133 2.79 12.59 -0.83
C PRO A 133 4.22 12.40 -1.32
N ILE A 134 4.35 11.71 -2.46
CA ILE A 134 5.60 11.60 -3.20
C ILE A 134 5.54 12.55 -4.38
N VAL A 135 6.59 13.34 -4.56
CA VAL A 135 6.69 14.36 -5.62
C VAL A 135 7.94 14.17 -6.48
N ASP A 136 7.88 14.67 -7.71
CA ASP A 136 9.04 14.78 -8.60
C ASP A 136 9.88 16.05 -8.31
N GLU A 137 10.92 16.28 -9.10
CA GLU A 137 11.80 17.46 -8.99
C GLU A 137 11.08 18.79 -9.21
N ASN A 138 9.94 18.77 -9.92
CA ASN A 138 9.11 19.94 -10.19
C ASN A 138 7.98 20.09 -9.15
N HIS A 139 7.96 19.28 -8.09
CA HIS A 139 6.91 19.24 -7.07
C HIS A 139 5.54 18.79 -7.61
N HIS A 140 5.52 18.03 -8.71
CA HIS A 140 4.31 17.36 -9.17
C HIS A 140 4.04 16.13 -8.31
N PRO A 141 2.78 15.88 -7.88
CA PRO A 141 2.43 14.67 -7.16
C PRO A 141 2.50 13.46 -8.09
N VAL A 142 3.31 12.45 -7.72
CA VAL A 142 3.50 11.23 -8.51
C VAL A 142 2.94 9.99 -7.83
N ALA A 143 2.96 9.94 -6.50
CA ALA A 143 2.46 8.80 -5.73
C ALA A 143 2.08 9.24 -4.31
N ILE A 144 1.56 8.30 -3.53
CA ILE A 144 1.50 8.42 -2.08
C ILE A 144 2.11 7.19 -1.43
N ILE A 145 2.76 7.40 -0.28
CA ILE A 145 3.06 6.30 0.63
C ILE A 145 2.18 6.40 1.87
N SER A 146 1.56 5.28 2.23
CA SER A 146 0.67 5.18 3.39
C SER A 146 1.19 4.17 4.40
N LEU A 147 0.90 4.40 5.68
CA LEU A 147 1.23 3.43 6.73
C LEU A 147 0.60 2.06 6.44
N SER A 148 -0.64 2.04 5.94
CA SER A 148 -1.34 0.80 5.58
C SER A 148 -0.62 0.04 4.46
N LYS A 149 -0.10 0.73 3.43
CA LYS A 149 0.67 0.11 2.36
C LYS A 149 1.97 -0.51 2.91
N ILE A 150 2.67 0.21 3.78
CA ILE A 150 3.90 -0.31 4.42
C ILE A 150 3.58 -1.56 5.26
N VAL A 151 2.50 -1.52 6.05
CA VAL A 151 2.06 -2.68 6.84
C VAL A 151 1.68 -3.85 5.93
N SER A 152 0.99 -3.61 4.82
CA SER A 152 0.66 -4.65 3.84
C SER A 152 1.92 -5.32 3.30
N ILE A 153 2.89 -4.54 2.83
CA ILE A 153 4.16 -5.07 2.29
C ILE A 153 4.87 -5.96 3.33
N VAL A 154 4.93 -5.50 4.59
CA VAL A 154 5.54 -6.26 5.68
C VAL A 154 4.75 -7.54 5.98
N ALA A 155 3.42 -7.48 5.98
CA ALA A 155 2.55 -8.63 6.22
C ALA A 155 2.64 -9.67 5.08
N ASP A 156 2.74 -9.22 3.84
CA ASP A 156 2.91 -10.07 2.66
C ASP A 156 4.24 -10.84 2.76
N PHE A 157 5.30 -10.20 3.24
CA PHE A 157 6.58 -10.87 3.53
C PHE A 157 6.47 -11.91 4.66
N PHE A 158 5.84 -11.59 5.79
CA PHE A 158 5.71 -12.56 6.89
C PHE A 158 4.79 -13.73 6.55
N SER A 159 3.80 -13.53 5.68
CA SER A 159 2.97 -14.62 5.18
C SER A 159 3.81 -15.63 4.40
N GLN A 160 4.89 -15.19 3.74
CA GLN A 160 5.83 -16.04 3.01
C GLN A 160 6.78 -16.82 3.96
N ASP A 161 7.26 -16.19 5.04
CA ASP A 161 8.10 -16.85 6.05
C ASP A 161 7.35 -17.92 6.84
N ILE A 162 6.05 -17.72 7.11
CA ILE A 162 5.25 -18.70 7.86
C ILE A 162 4.94 -19.95 7.03
N ILE A 163 4.78 -19.83 5.71
CA ILE A 163 4.50 -20.97 4.81
C ILE A 163 5.72 -21.91 4.68
N ASN A 164 6.94 -21.39 4.86
CA ASN A 164 8.19 -22.17 4.80
C ASN A 164 8.75 -22.57 6.18
N LEU A 165 8.00 -22.38 7.27
CA LEU A 165 8.40 -22.93 8.56
C LEU A 165 8.41 -24.46 8.47
N PRO A 166 9.49 -25.15 8.89
CA PRO A 166 9.44 -26.59 9.06
C PRO A 166 8.29 -26.92 10.03
N PRO A 167 7.52 -27.99 9.79
CA PRO A 167 6.43 -28.37 10.67
C PRO A 167 6.94 -28.48 12.11
N LEU A 168 6.19 -27.90 13.06
CA LEU A 168 6.59 -27.73 14.46
C LEU A 168 6.85 -29.06 15.22
N ASP A 169 6.64 -30.22 14.59
CA ASP A 169 6.80 -31.55 15.19
C ASP A 169 7.97 -32.35 14.60
N ARG A 170 9.16 -31.76 14.60
CA ARG A 170 10.39 -32.58 14.63
C ARG A 170 11.26 -32.18 15.79
N MET A 171 10.76 -32.46 17.00
CA MET A 171 11.66 -32.88 18.09
C MET A 171 12.34 -34.16 17.59
N VAL A 172 13.50 -34.00 16.95
CA VAL A 172 14.39 -35.13 16.71
C VAL A 172 14.82 -35.57 18.09
N ASP A 173 14.25 -36.68 18.56
CA ASP A 173 14.78 -37.35 19.72
C ASP A 173 16.21 -37.78 19.37
N THR A 174 17.18 -37.06 19.92
CA THR A 174 18.61 -37.29 19.68
C THR A 174 19.13 -38.52 20.42
N SER A 175 18.26 -39.30 21.08
CA SER A 175 18.67 -40.40 21.93
C SER A 175 18.85 -41.76 21.25
N ASN A 176 18.56 -41.92 19.95
CA ASN A 176 18.74 -43.21 19.28
C ASN A 176 19.57 -43.12 17.98
N PRO A 177 20.80 -43.67 17.94
CA PRO A 177 21.52 -43.90 16.71
C PRO A 177 20.97 -45.16 16.03
N GLU A 178 20.17 -45.00 14.97
CA GLU A 178 19.79 -46.12 14.11
C GLU A 178 20.96 -46.49 13.20
N GLY A 179 21.77 -47.43 13.69
CA GLY A 179 22.78 -48.12 12.92
C GLY A 179 22.92 -49.54 13.44
N GLY A 180 22.40 -50.49 12.68
CA GLY A 180 22.54 -51.94 12.86
C GLY A 180 22.32 -52.66 11.54
#